data_AF-D8Q202-F1
#
_entry.id   AF-D8Q202-F1
#
_cell.length_a   1.000
_cell.length_b   1.000
_cell.length_c   1.000
_cell.angle_alpha   90.00
_cell.angle_beta   90.00
_cell.angle_gamma   90.00
#
_symmetry.space_group_name_H-M   'P 1'
#
loop_
_entity.id
_entity.type
_entity.pdbx_description
1 polymer ?
#
loop_
_entity_poly.entity_id
_entity_poly.type
_entity_poly.pdbx_seq_one_letter_code
_entity_poly.pdbx_strand_id
1 'polypeptide(L)'
;LLQAFKDPSSPFHIRPGETGPASPDEEPADAPHDSRATVDKGTDSPPSHSVRRTSPRDASPASLAEARAALVDRGFDPDVLWTQKIVWGDLDSFQCTVRGVAVPSSPHTHRPCDHLQSRIHWMSTFGERFGGPSAAEALLKGKGVSLILKSIQVNFRRPVTHPDTLIVAHKPHRPASTELAADATHLHLRASAYSLNQRAFVAHAEEVVVWYDYDRLKKCTPEQGLLNAVWATAGKRRN
;
A
#
# COMPACT_ATOMS: atom_id res chain seq x y z
N LEU A 1 -15.59 8.86 -40.27
CA LEU A 1 -14.59 7.82 -39.92
C LEU A 1 -15.23 6.48 -39.60
N LEU A 2 -16.12 6.35 -38.60
CA LEU A 2 -16.74 5.05 -38.23
C LEU A 2 -17.56 4.37 -39.34
N GLN A 3 -18.18 5.13 -40.26
CA GLN A 3 -18.92 4.54 -41.39
C GLN A 3 -18.02 3.86 -42.42
N ALA A 4 -16.77 4.31 -42.58
CA ALA A 4 -15.83 3.75 -43.56
C ALA A 4 -15.37 2.32 -43.20
N PHE A 5 -15.55 1.88 -41.95
CA PHE A 5 -15.26 0.50 -41.52
C PHE A 5 -16.43 -0.46 -41.77
N LYS A 6 -17.64 0.07 -42.02
CA LYS A 6 -18.86 -0.73 -42.22
C LYS A 6 -19.25 -0.91 -43.69
N ASP A 7 -18.64 -0.13 -44.58
CA ASP A 7 -18.88 -0.21 -46.02
C ASP A 7 -18.00 -1.31 -46.64
N PRO A 8 -18.58 -2.38 -47.22
CA PRO A 8 -17.82 -3.48 -47.81
C PRO A 8 -16.99 -3.09 -49.04
N SER A 9 -17.20 -1.90 -49.60
CA SER A 9 -16.40 -1.37 -50.71
C SER A 9 -15.21 -0.52 -50.24
N SER A 10 -15.09 -0.28 -48.94
CA SER A 10 -14.02 0.55 -48.36
C SER A 10 -12.71 -0.22 -48.20
N PRO A 11 -11.55 0.40 -48.48
CA PRO A 11 -10.24 -0.21 -48.25
C PRO A 11 -9.93 -0.48 -46.77
N PHE A 12 -10.73 0.05 -45.84
CA PHE A 12 -10.59 -0.16 -44.40
C PHE A 12 -11.61 -1.16 -43.83
N HIS A 13 -12.41 -1.81 -44.68
CA HIS A 13 -13.35 -2.84 -44.24
C HIS A 13 -12.66 -4.19 -44.10
N ILE A 14 -12.69 -4.74 -42.89
CA ILE A 14 -12.18 -6.07 -42.58
C ILE A 14 -13.39 -6.97 -42.34
N ARG A 15 -13.48 -8.11 -43.04
CA ARG A 15 -14.60 -9.03 -42.86
C ARG A 15 -14.49 -9.74 -41.50
N PRO A 16 -15.62 -10.12 -40.88
CA PRO A 16 -15.60 -10.89 -39.64
C PRO A 16 -14.79 -12.19 -39.82
N GLY A 17 -13.66 -12.31 -39.11
CA GLY A 17 -12.78 -13.48 -39.15
C GLY A 17 -11.47 -13.29 -39.93
N GLU A 18 -11.25 -12.13 -40.56
CA GLU A 18 -9.98 -11.79 -41.21
C GLU A 18 -9.08 -10.98 -40.26
N THR A 19 -7.79 -11.32 -40.21
CA THR A 19 -6.77 -10.56 -39.47
C THR A 19 -6.39 -9.34 -40.32
N GLY A 20 -6.37 -8.15 -39.71
CA GLY A 20 -5.97 -6.92 -40.39
C GLY A 20 -4.51 -6.97 -40.89
N PRO A 21 -4.14 -6.11 -41.85
CA PRO A 21 -2.77 -6.05 -42.35
C PRO A 21 -1.81 -5.72 -41.20
N ALA A 22 -0.68 -6.44 -41.18
CA ALA A 22 0.45 -6.19 -40.27
C ALA A 22 0.87 -4.72 -40.33
N SER A 23 1.19 -4.13 -39.18
CA SER A 23 1.63 -2.74 -39.14
C SER A 23 3.01 -2.64 -39.80
N PRO A 24 3.30 -1.60 -40.60
CA PRO A 24 4.61 -1.46 -41.24
C PRO A 24 5.76 -1.32 -40.24
N ASP A 25 5.47 -1.02 -38.96
CA ASP A 25 6.42 -0.95 -37.85
C ASP A 25 6.45 -2.24 -36.99
N GLU A 26 5.89 -3.35 -37.47
CA GLU A 26 5.90 -4.62 -36.76
C GLU A 26 7.28 -5.29 -36.88
N GLU A 27 8.16 -4.95 -35.93
CA GLU A 27 9.49 -5.54 -35.80
C GLU A 27 9.38 -7.07 -35.57
N PRO A 28 10.17 -7.90 -36.28
CA PRO A 28 10.12 -9.34 -36.12
C PRO A 28 10.54 -9.76 -34.71
N ALA A 29 9.78 -10.69 -34.11
CA ALA A 29 9.87 -11.08 -32.70
C ALA A 29 11.20 -11.74 -32.25
N ASP A 30 12.20 -11.86 -33.14
CA ASP A 30 13.46 -12.60 -32.91
C ASP A 30 14.73 -11.77 -33.15
N ALA A 31 14.70 -10.46 -32.91
CA ALA A 31 15.93 -9.65 -32.90
C ALA A 31 16.58 -9.65 -31.49
N PRO A 32 17.84 -10.13 -31.34
CA PRO A 32 18.57 -10.03 -30.07
C PRO A 32 18.89 -8.56 -29.77
N HIS A 33 18.45 -8.06 -28.61
CA HIS A 33 18.73 -6.70 -28.15
C HIS A 33 20.24 -6.49 -27.92
N ASP A 34 20.93 -5.86 -28.86
CA ASP A 34 22.31 -5.39 -28.69
C ASP A 34 22.30 -4.00 -28.01
N SER A 35 22.46 -3.98 -26.70
CA SER A 35 22.53 -2.76 -25.90
C SER A 35 23.91 -2.11 -26.03
N ARG A 36 24.14 -1.35 -27.10
CA ARG A 36 25.34 -0.50 -27.22
C ARG A 36 25.11 0.76 -28.08
N ALA A 37 24.21 1.63 -27.62
CA ALA A 37 24.12 2.99 -28.14
C ALA A 37 25.15 3.90 -27.43
N THR A 38 26.18 4.29 -28.18
CA THR A 38 27.14 5.35 -27.84
C THR A 38 26.43 6.69 -27.72
N VAL A 39 26.59 7.38 -26.58
CA VAL A 39 26.02 8.71 -26.32
C VAL A 39 26.96 9.77 -26.89
N ASP A 40 26.47 10.50 -27.88
CA ASP A 40 27.09 11.75 -28.36
C ASP A 40 26.65 12.94 -27.49
N LYS A 41 27.58 13.87 -27.27
CA LYS A 41 27.44 15.03 -26.38
C LYS A 41 26.61 16.14 -27.05
N GLY A 42 25.55 16.57 -26.38
CA GLY A 42 24.84 17.82 -26.68
C GLY A 42 24.36 18.50 -25.40
N THR A 43 24.81 19.73 -25.19
CA THR A 43 24.69 20.58 -23.99
C THR A 43 23.28 21.12 -23.71
N ASP A 44 23.11 21.50 -22.43
CA ASP A 44 22.09 22.36 -21.80
C ASP A 44 20.78 21.75 -21.29
N SER A 45 20.67 21.66 -19.96
CA SER A 45 19.41 21.62 -19.22
C SER A 45 19.56 22.20 -17.80
N PRO A 46 18.51 22.84 -17.23
CA PRO A 46 18.53 23.61 -15.97
C PRO A 46 18.57 22.72 -14.71
N PRO A 47 18.64 23.28 -13.48
CA PRO A 47 19.10 22.55 -12.29
C PRO A 47 18.12 21.44 -11.90
N SER A 48 18.52 20.21 -12.21
CA SER A 48 17.93 18.98 -11.69
C SER A 48 18.22 18.88 -10.19
N HIS A 49 17.16 18.82 -9.38
CA HIS A 49 17.24 18.27 -8.04
C HIS A 49 17.74 16.83 -8.16
N SER A 50 19.04 16.64 -7.97
CA SER A 50 19.69 15.33 -8.08
C SER A 50 19.20 14.44 -6.94
N VAL A 51 18.16 13.66 -7.22
CA VAL A 51 17.85 12.46 -6.45
C VAL A 51 19.05 11.54 -6.65
N ARG A 52 19.93 11.51 -5.64
CA ARG A 52 21.10 10.65 -5.59
C ARG A 52 20.64 9.22 -5.88
N ARG A 53 20.97 8.67 -7.05
CA ARG A 53 20.75 7.27 -7.43
C ARG A 53 21.58 6.40 -6.49
N THR A 54 21.03 6.08 -5.32
CA THR A 54 21.53 4.97 -4.51
C THR A 54 21.10 3.70 -5.22
N SER A 55 22.04 2.79 -5.48
CA SER A 55 21.70 1.45 -5.94
C SER A 55 20.66 0.87 -4.97
N PRO A 56 19.56 0.28 -5.46
CA PRO A 56 18.53 -0.28 -4.62
C PRO A 56 19.16 -1.26 -3.63
N ARG A 57 19.03 -0.99 -2.33
CA ARG A 57 19.43 -1.97 -1.33
C ARG A 57 18.42 -3.09 -1.36
N ASP A 58 18.89 -4.30 -1.67
CA ASP A 58 18.11 -5.50 -1.43
C ASP A 58 17.70 -5.56 0.04
N ALA A 59 16.57 -6.24 0.30
CA ALA A 59 16.08 -6.55 1.64
C ALA A 59 16.99 -7.57 2.33
N SER A 60 18.26 -7.20 2.51
CA SER A 60 19.23 -7.95 3.29
C SER A 60 18.73 -8.11 4.73
N PRO A 61 19.11 -9.19 5.42
CA PRO A 61 18.69 -9.40 6.81
C PRO A 61 19.13 -8.23 7.73
N ALA A 62 20.27 -7.60 7.44
CA ALA A 62 20.77 -6.45 8.19
C ALA A 62 19.92 -5.18 8.01
N SER A 63 19.53 -4.85 6.77
CA SER A 63 18.67 -3.68 6.50
C SER A 63 17.26 -3.86 7.07
N LEU A 64 16.72 -5.08 7.03
CA LEU A 64 15.45 -5.41 7.67
C LEU A 64 15.53 -5.30 9.20
N ALA A 65 16.61 -5.78 9.82
CA ALA A 65 16.81 -5.66 11.26
C ALA A 65 16.90 -4.20 11.71
N GLU A 66 17.62 -3.34 10.97
CA GLU A 66 17.71 -1.91 11.24
C GLU A 66 16.33 -1.23 11.18
N ALA A 67 15.56 -1.49 10.13
CA ALA A 67 14.24 -0.89 9.96
C ALA A 67 13.23 -1.38 11.02
N ARG A 68 13.30 -2.67 11.39
CA ARG A 68 12.52 -3.21 12.51
C ARG A 68 12.88 -2.52 13.82
N ALA A 69 14.18 -2.34 14.10
CA ALA A 69 14.64 -1.63 15.30
C ALA A 69 14.14 -0.17 15.33
N ALA A 70 14.16 0.54 14.21
CA ALA A 70 13.66 1.90 14.11
C ALA A 70 12.14 2.01 14.39
N LEU A 71 11.36 1.02 13.97
CA LEU A 71 9.92 0.96 14.26
C LEU A 71 9.66 0.57 15.73
N VAL A 72 10.43 -0.38 16.27
CA VAL A 72 10.33 -0.78 17.68
C VAL A 72 10.71 0.39 18.62
N ASP A 73 11.75 1.18 18.30
CA ASP A 73 12.10 2.38 19.06
C ASP A 73 10.95 3.41 19.08
N ARG A 74 10.16 3.45 18.01
CA ARG A 74 8.94 4.29 17.94
C ARG A 74 7.74 3.67 18.67
N GLY A 75 7.90 2.53 19.33
CA GLY A 75 6.89 1.83 20.10
C GLY A 75 5.85 1.10 19.24
N PHE A 76 6.24 0.62 18.07
CA PHE A 76 5.45 -0.36 17.31
C PHE A 76 5.79 -1.78 17.79
N ASP A 77 4.80 -2.67 17.78
CA ASP A 77 4.97 -4.08 18.14
C ASP A 77 5.73 -4.82 17.01
N PRO A 78 6.79 -5.60 17.31
CA PRO A 78 7.56 -6.32 16.30
C PRO A 78 6.78 -7.36 15.50
N ASP A 79 5.69 -7.90 16.05
CA ASP A 79 4.91 -8.98 15.41
C ASP A 79 3.97 -8.46 14.31
N VAL A 80 3.59 -7.18 14.40
CA VAL A 80 2.66 -6.54 13.46
C VAL A 80 3.39 -5.77 12.35
N LEU A 81 4.71 -5.99 12.22
CA LEU A 81 5.53 -5.38 11.18
C LEU A 81 5.32 -6.09 9.85
N TRP A 82 4.77 -5.35 8.87
CA TRP A 82 4.53 -5.84 7.52
C TRP A 82 5.62 -5.36 6.58
N THR A 83 6.29 -6.29 5.90
CA THR A 83 7.27 -5.96 4.86
C THR A 83 6.58 -5.90 3.50
N GLN A 84 6.64 -4.74 2.86
CA GLN A 84 6.08 -4.50 1.54
C GLN A 84 7.19 -4.22 0.53
N LYS A 85 7.21 -4.96 -0.57
CA LYS A 85 8.08 -4.65 -1.71
C LYS A 85 7.32 -3.74 -2.67
N ILE A 86 7.89 -2.59 -3.00
CA ILE A 86 7.33 -1.70 -4.02
C ILE A 86 7.57 -2.32 -5.37
N VAL A 87 6.50 -2.51 -6.15
CA VAL A 87 6.59 -2.98 -7.53
C VAL A 87 6.46 -1.80 -8.50
N TRP A 88 7.00 -1.96 -9.71
CA TRP A 88 6.92 -0.93 -10.75
C TRP A 88 5.47 -0.45 -10.98
N GLY A 89 4.51 -1.38 -10.93
CA GLY A 89 3.09 -1.09 -11.08
C GLY A 89 2.44 -0.29 -9.94
N ASP A 90 3.16 0.02 -8.86
CA ASP A 90 2.69 0.90 -7.77
C ASP A 90 3.03 2.38 -8.04
N LEU A 91 3.97 2.65 -8.94
CA LEU A 91 4.36 4.01 -9.33
C LEU A 91 3.25 4.68 -10.14
N ASP A 92 3.16 6.01 -10.06
CA ASP A 92 2.38 6.83 -10.99
C ASP A 92 3.29 7.42 -12.09
N SER A 93 2.74 8.30 -12.93
CA SER A 93 3.47 9.01 -14.00
C SER A 93 4.68 9.82 -13.51
N PHE A 94 4.72 10.23 -12.25
CA PHE A 94 5.82 10.97 -11.63
C PHE A 94 6.84 10.05 -10.95
N GLN A 95 6.76 8.74 -11.19
CA GLN A 95 7.70 7.73 -10.69
C GLN A 95 7.80 7.66 -9.16
N CYS A 96 6.79 8.17 -8.45
CA CYS A 96 6.73 8.20 -6.99
C CYS A 96 5.58 7.31 -6.48
N THR A 97 5.83 6.51 -5.44
CA THR A 97 4.78 5.78 -4.72
C THR A 97 4.03 6.75 -3.81
N VAL A 98 3.08 7.47 -4.38
CA VAL A 98 2.11 8.26 -3.63
C VAL A 98 0.71 7.90 -4.13
N ARG A 99 0.34 6.62 -4.07
CA ARG A 99 -1.07 6.24 -4.16
C ARG A 99 -1.70 6.30 -2.78
N GLY A 100 -2.18 7.48 -2.41
CA GLY A 100 -3.16 7.66 -1.33
C GLY A 100 -4.53 7.05 -1.67
N VAL A 101 -4.80 6.76 -2.95
CA VAL A 101 -6.03 6.12 -3.42
C VAL A 101 -5.67 5.27 -4.65
N ALA A 102 -6.08 4.01 -4.66
CA ALA A 102 -5.99 3.17 -5.85
C ALA A 102 -6.81 3.80 -6.99
N VAL A 103 -6.16 4.14 -8.10
CA VAL A 103 -6.86 4.43 -9.36
C VAL A 103 -7.26 3.08 -9.98
N PRO A 104 -8.52 2.88 -10.39
CA PRO A 104 -8.96 1.65 -11.02
C PRO A 104 -8.51 1.66 -12.48
N SER A 105 -7.36 1.07 -12.78
CA SER A 105 -6.91 0.89 -14.16
C SER A 105 -6.37 -0.53 -14.37
N SER A 106 -7.21 -1.52 -14.07
CA SER A 106 -7.29 -2.83 -14.76
C SER A 106 -8.14 -3.81 -13.92
N PRO A 107 -9.13 -4.52 -14.49
CA PRO A 107 -10.03 -5.40 -13.74
C PRO A 107 -9.36 -6.67 -13.17
N HIS A 108 -8.06 -6.87 -13.35
CA HIS A 108 -7.34 -8.08 -12.94
C HIS A 108 -6.19 -7.84 -11.95
N THR A 109 -6.04 -6.63 -11.40
CA THR A 109 -4.97 -6.38 -10.41
C THR A 109 -5.44 -5.40 -9.34
N HIS A 110 -6.45 -5.82 -8.56
CA HIS A 110 -6.79 -5.17 -7.30
C HIS A 110 -5.73 -5.53 -6.25
N ARG A 111 -4.58 -4.83 -6.22
CA ARG A 111 -3.72 -4.85 -5.02
C ARG A 111 -4.19 -3.76 -4.06
N PRO A 112 -4.74 -4.12 -2.88
CA PRO A 112 -5.09 -3.11 -1.89
C PRO A 112 -3.82 -2.40 -1.41
N CYS A 113 -3.95 -1.09 -1.15
CA CYS A 113 -2.87 -0.22 -0.70
C CYS A 113 -2.09 -0.82 0.49
N ASP A 114 -0.79 -0.55 0.57
CA ASP A 114 0.12 -1.07 1.59
C ASP A 114 -0.36 -0.86 3.03
N HIS A 115 -1.04 0.27 3.28
CA HIS A 115 -1.69 0.58 4.57
C HIS A 115 -2.83 -0.39 4.89
N LEU A 116 -3.65 -0.73 3.90
CA LEU A 116 -4.75 -1.67 4.05
C LEU A 116 -4.21 -3.09 4.31
N GLN A 117 -3.15 -3.51 3.62
CA GLN A 117 -2.52 -4.82 3.84
C GLN A 117 -1.91 -4.93 5.23
N SER A 118 -1.16 -3.92 5.67
CA SER A 118 -0.58 -3.91 7.01
C SER A 118 -1.65 -3.81 8.11
N ARG A 119 -2.77 -3.11 7.88
CA ARG A 119 -3.89 -3.13 8.84
C ARG A 119 -4.55 -4.49 8.92
N ILE A 120 -4.78 -5.15 7.78
CA ILE A 120 -5.34 -6.51 7.76
C ILE A 120 -4.41 -7.48 8.49
N HIS A 121 -3.09 -7.39 8.29
CA HIS A 121 -2.11 -8.17 9.06
C HIS A 121 -2.22 -7.88 10.57
N TRP A 122 -2.24 -6.61 10.97
CA TRP A 122 -2.44 -6.21 12.36
C TRP A 122 -3.75 -6.76 12.93
N MET A 123 -4.84 -6.73 12.15
CA MET A 123 -6.15 -7.29 12.52
C MET A 123 -6.09 -8.80 12.76
N SER A 124 -5.43 -9.54 11.87
CA SER A 124 -5.23 -10.97 12.02
C SER A 124 -4.45 -11.29 13.29
N THR A 125 -3.31 -10.62 13.51
CA THR A 125 -2.42 -10.89 14.64
C THR A 125 -3.10 -10.64 15.98
N PHE A 126 -3.85 -9.55 16.14
CA PHE A 126 -4.56 -9.33 17.40
C PHE A 126 -5.77 -10.26 17.56
N GLY A 127 -6.47 -10.58 16.46
CA GLY A 127 -7.57 -11.54 16.46
C GLY A 127 -7.11 -12.92 16.96
N GLU A 128 -5.95 -13.37 16.48
CA GLU A 128 -5.31 -14.61 16.93
C GLU A 128 -4.96 -14.57 18.43
N ARG A 129 -4.41 -13.45 18.91
CA ARG A 129 -4.06 -13.27 20.32
C ARG A 129 -5.29 -13.25 21.24
N PHE A 130 -6.44 -12.79 20.75
CA PHE A 130 -7.65 -12.67 21.54
C PHE A 130 -8.44 -13.98 21.61
N GLY A 131 -8.75 -14.58 20.47
CA GLY A 131 -9.66 -15.72 20.36
C GLY A 131 -9.21 -16.80 19.39
N GLY A 132 -7.91 -16.81 19.05
CA GLY A 132 -7.33 -17.78 18.13
C GLY A 132 -7.70 -17.55 16.65
N PRO A 133 -7.41 -18.53 15.78
CA PRO A 133 -7.58 -18.39 14.34
C PRO A 133 -9.02 -18.08 13.91
N SER A 134 -10.02 -18.61 14.62
CA SER A 134 -11.43 -18.38 14.30
C SER A 134 -11.85 -16.93 14.56
N ALA A 135 -11.35 -16.31 15.63
CA ALA A 135 -11.62 -14.90 15.91
C ALA A 135 -10.94 -13.96 14.90
N ALA A 136 -9.70 -14.28 14.49
CA ALA A 136 -9.04 -13.57 13.40
C ALA A 136 -9.83 -13.65 12.09
N GLU A 137 -10.30 -14.84 11.72
CA GLU A 137 -11.12 -15.03 10.53
C GLU A 137 -12.46 -14.27 10.63
N ALA A 138 -13.10 -14.26 11.79
CA ALA A 138 -14.33 -13.51 12.03
C ALA A 138 -14.13 -12.00 11.86
N LEU A 139 -13.03 -11.45 12.39
CA LEU A 139 -12.65 -10.05 12.20
C LEU A 139 -12.41 -9.74 10.72
N LEU A 140 -11.68 -10.59 10.00
CA LEU A 140 -11.38 -10.36 8.58
C LEU A 140 -12.59 -10.46 7.67
N LYS A 141 -13.49 -11.41 7.96
CA LYS A 141 -14.70 -11.66 7.15
C LYS A 141 -15.89 -10.77 7.55
N GLY A 142 -15.75 -9.96 8.59
CA GLY A 142 -16.83 -9.13 9.11
C GLY A 142 -17.99 -9.97 9.66
N LYS A 143 -17.70 -11.00 10.45
CA LYS A 143 -18.72 -11.82 11.13
C LYS A 143 -18.80 -11.40 12.59
N GLY A 144 -20.02 -11.18 13.11
CA GLY A 144 -20.21 -10.64 14.45
C GLY A 144 -19.69 -9.20 14.57
N VAL A 145 -18.83 -8.94 15.55
CA VAL A 145 -18.25 -7.60 15.78
C VAL A 145 -16.91 -7.48 15.07
N SER A 146 -16.80 -6.56 14.12
CA SER A 146 -15.54 -6.26 13.41
C SER A 146 -15.36 -4.75 13.17
N LEU A 147 -14.26 -4.40 12.52
CA LEU A 147 -13.79 -3.03 12.30
C LEU A 147 -14.12 -2.55 10.89
N ILE A 148 -14.72 -1.36 10.81
CA ILE A 148 -14.94 -0.63 9.56
C ILE A 148 -14.10 0.64 9.56
N LEU A 149 -13.46 0.95 8.43
CA LEU A 149 -12.72 2.20 8.26
C LEU A 149 -13.70 3.38 8.15
N LYS A 150 -13.61 4.35 9.07
CA LYS A 150 -14.36 5.61 9.03
C LYS A 150 -13.61 6.70 8.28
N SER A 151 -12.31 6.84 8.54
CA SER A 151 -11.46 7.85 7.89
C SER A 151 -9.99 7.47 7.93
N ILE A 152 -9.23 7.90 6.93
CA ILE A 152 -7.77 7.77 6.86
C ILE A 152 -7.17 9.09 6.42
N GLN A 153 -6.12 9.52 7.09
CA GLN A 153 -5.30 10.66 6.72
C GLN A 153 -3.86 10.20 6.55
N VAL A 154 -3.26 10.45 5.39
CA VAL A 154 -1.89 10.05 5.09
C VAL A 154 -1.04 11.28 4.81
N ASN A 155 0.08 11.38 5.52
CA ASN A 155 1.08 12.43 5.37
C ASN A 155 2.32 11.83 4.70
N PHE A 156 2.53 12.17 3.43
CA PHE A 156 3.70 11.78 2.65
C PHE A 156 4.85 12.74 2.93
N ARG A 157 5.97 12.22 3.42
CA ARG A 157 7.17 13.02 3.74
C ARG A 157 8.23 12.95 2.65
N ARG A 158 8.35 11.81 2.00
CA ARG A 158 9.38 11.55 0.99
C ARG A 158 8.80 10.70 -0.14
N PRO A 159 9.13 10.99 -1.40
CA PRO A 159 8.78 10.11 -2.50
C PRO A 159 9.54 8.79 -2.36
N VAL A 160 8.88 7.68 -2.65
CA VAL A 160 9.50 6.34 -2.73
C VAL A 160 9.47 5.90 -4.19
N THR A 161 10.49 5.20 -4.65
CA THR A 161 10.63 4.78 -6.05
C THR A 161 10.93 3.29 -6.12
N HIS A 162 10.58 2.65 -7.24
CA HIS A 162 10.97 1.26 -7.48
C HIS A 162 12.45 1.17 -7.88
N PRO A 163 13.19 0.14 -7.44
CA PRO A 163 12.82 -0.84 -6.43
C PRO A 163 13.14 -0.34 -5.02
N ASP A 164 12.18 -0.48 -4.11
CA ASP A 164 12.38 -0.22 -2.68
C ASP A 164 11.55 -1.23 -1.87
N THR A 165 11.91 -1.40 -0.61
CA THR A 165 11.16 -2.20 0.36
C THR A 165 10.78 -1.31 1.53
N LEU A 166 9.50 -1.30 1.87
CA LEU A 166 8.95 -0.59 3.01
C LEU A 166 8.64 -1.56 4.14
N ILE A 167 8.85 -1.12 5.38
CA ILE A 167 8.23 -1.76 6.54
C ILE A 167 7.13 -0.84 7.04
N VAL A 168 5.92 -1.37 7.09
CA VAL A 168 4.72 -0.67 7.53
C VAL A 168 4.24 -1.31 8.84
N ALA A 169 3.94 -0.47 9.82
CA ALA A 169 3.44 -0.91 11.11
C ALA A 169 2.24 -0.07 11.53
N HIS A 170 1.31 -0.73 12.23
CA HIS A 170 0.15 -0.10 12.83
C HIS A 170 0.19 -0.25 14.34
N LYS A 171 -0.31 0.76 15.05
CA LYS A 171 -0.55 0.64 16.49
C LYS A 171 -1.77 1.46 16.91
N PRO A 172 -2.53 0.99 17.91
CA PRO A 172 -3.57 1.80 18.52
C PRO A 172 -2.96 2.95 19.32
N HIS A 173 -3.63 4.10 19.28
CA HIS A 173 -3.23 5.29 20.03
C HIS A 173 -4.47 5.98 20.59
N ARG A 174 -4.33 6.62 21.76
CA ARG A 174 -5.40 7.46 22.32
C ARG A 174 -5.26 8.88 21.78
N PRO A 175 -6.29 9.46 21.15
CA PRO A 175 -6.25 10.85 20.70
C PRO A 175 -6.05 11.78 21.90
N ALA A 176 -5.44 12.95 21.64
CA ALA A 176 -5.19 13.95 22.68
C ALA A 176 -6.48 14.63 23.18
N SER A 177 -7.50 14.72 22.32
CA SER A 177 -8.81 15.24 22.71
C SER A 177 -9.54 14.25 23.62
N THR A 178 -9.97 14.73 24.78
CA THR A 178 -10.73 13.95 25.78
C THR A 178 -12.08 13.48 25.24
N GLU A 179 -12.71 14.25 24.35
CA GLU A 179 -14.00 13.91 23.73
C GLU A 179 -13.84 12.74 22.76
N LEU A 180 -12.84 12.77 21.87
CA LEU A 180 -12.56 11.64 20.96
C LEU A 180 -12.02 10.41 21.70
N ALA A 181 -11.36 10.60 22.84
CA ALA A 181 -10.87 9.49 23.65
C ALA A 181 -11.98 8.79 24.46
N ALA A 182 -13.11 9.47 24.69
CA ALA A 182 -14.26 8.92 25.42
C ALA A 182 -15.13 7.98 24.55
N ASP A 183 -15.10 8.14 23.23
CA ASP A 183 -15.86 7.31 22.30
C ASP A 183 -15.28 5.89 22.18
N ALA A 184 -15.73 4.98 23.04
CA ALA A 184 -15.32 3.57 23.03
C ALA A 184 -15.69 2.82 21.73
N THR A 185 -16.57 3.40 20.90
CA THR A 185 -16.94 2.87 19.58
C THR A 185 -15.89 3.15 18.50
N HIS A 186 -15.02 4.12 18.72
CA HIS A 186 -13.98 4.53 17.78
C HIS A 186 -12.63 4.04 18.26
N LEU A 187 -11.84 3.51 17.32
CA LEU A 187 -10.48 3.10 17.56
C LEU A 187 -9.58 3.89 16.62
N HIS A 188 -8.63 4.60 17.22
CA HIS A 188 -7.66 5.41 16.51
C HIS A 188 -6.38 4.59 16.32
N LEU A 189 -5.97 4.42 15.06
CA LEU A 189 -4.75 3.73 14.68
C LEU A 189 -3.75 4.74 14.10
N ARG A 190 -2.48 4.53 14.41
CA ARG A 190 -1.38 5.26 13.78
C ARG A 190 -0.55 4.27 12.98
N ALA A 191 -0.33 4.59 11.71
CA ALA A 191 0.56 3.85 10.84
C ALA A 191 1.84 4.63 10.58
N SER A 192 2.95 3.93 10.33
CA SER A 192 4.17 4.54 9.81
C SER A 192 4.86 3.59 8.86
N ALA A 193 5.37 4.17 7.76
CA ALA A 193 6.12 3.45 6.74
C ALA A 193 7.59 3.89 6.78
N TYR A 194 8.50 2.91 6.81
CA TYR A 194 9.94 3.10 6.81
C TYR A 194 10.55 2.50 5.55
N SER A 195 11.35 3.27 4.80
CA SER A 195 12.03 2.80 3.59
C SER A 195 13.41 2.23 3.91
N LEU A 196 13.70 1.05 3.36
CA LEU A 196 15.03 0.44 3.46
C LEU A 196 16.08 1.20 2.65
N ASN A 197 15.73 1.68 1.46
CA ASN A 197 16.68 2.39 0.59
C ASN A 197 17.04 3.77 1.18
N GLN A 198 16.05 4.49 1.71
CA GLN A 198 16.25 5.84 2.26
C GLN A 198 16.64 5.86 3.74
N ARG A 199 16.49 4.73 4.45
CA ARG A 199 16.73 4.61 5.90
C ARG A 199 15.98 5.69 6.70
N ALA A 200 14.74 5.94 6.31
CA ALA A 200 13.94 7.01 6.86
C ALA A 200 12.45 6.70 6.79
N PHE A 201 11.68 7.37 7.66
CA PHE A 201 10.23 7.36 7.57
C PHE A 201 9.77 8.15 6.34
N VAL A 202 8.97 7.50 5.50
CA VAL A 202 8.51 8.05 4.21
C VAL A 202 7.06 8.53 4.28
N ALA A 203 6.24 7.89 5.12
CA ALA A 203 4.86 8.27 5.33
C ALA A 203 4.40 7.98 6.77
N HIS A 204 3.44 8.78 7.23
CA HIS A 204 2.69 8.52 8.46
C HIS A 204 1.20 8.57 8.14
N ALA A 205 0.42 7.65 8.67
CA ALA A 205 -1.02 7.68 8.54
C ALA A 205 -1.70 7.71 9.91
N GLU A 206 -2.85 8.37 9.97
CA GLU A 206 -3.78 8.33 11.09
C GLU A 206 -5.11 7.80 10.56
N GLU A 207 -5.58 6.71 11.16
CA GLU A 207 -6.79 6.01 10.77
C GLU A 207 -7.77 6.02 11.94
N VAL A 208 -9.05 6.22 11.61
CA VAL A 208 -10.15 6.04 12.55
C VAL A 208 -10.98 4.88 12.04
N VAL A 209 -11.03 3.81 12.82
CA VAL A 209 -11.89 2.66 12.58
C VAL A 209 -12.99 2.63 13.63
N VAL A 210 -14.14 2.07 13.27
CA VAL A 210 -15.31 1.95 14.15
C VAL A 210 -15.68 0.49 14.32
N TRP A 211 -16.11 0.15 15.52
CA TRP A 211 -16.68 -1.15 15.82
C TRP A 211 -18.09 -1.25 15.26
N TYR A 212 -18.32 -2.29 14.49
CA TYR A 212 -19.58 -2.55 13.82
C TYR A 212 -20.00 -3.99 14.04
N ASP A 213 -21.23 -4.16 14.50
CA ASP A 213 -21.90 -5.45 14.60
C ASP A 213 -22.56 -5.74 13.26
N TYR A 214 -22.01 -6.71 12.53
CA TYR A 214 -22.47 -7.14 11.22
C TYR A 214 -23.70 -8.05 11.29
N ASP A 215 -23.98 -8.66 12.44
CA ASP A 215 -25.18 -9.47 12.63
C ASP A 215 -26.41 -8.56 12.84
N ARG A 216 -26.22 -7.45 13.57
CA ARG A 216 -27.26 -6.47 13.87
C ARG A 216 -27.24 -5.24 12.97
N LEU A 217 -26.25 -5.13 12.09
CA LEU A 217 -26.01 -4.00 11.19
C LEU A 217 -25.99 -2.64 11.91
N LYS A 218 -25.34 -2.59 13.09
CA LYS A 218 -25.29 -1.39 13.93
C LYS A 218 -23.89 -1.15 14.48
N LYS A 219 -23.52 0.12 14.63
CA LYS A 219 -22.35 0.51 15.43
C LYS A 219 -22.50 0.00 16.87
N CYS A 220 -21.47 -0.62 17.40
CA CYS A 220 -21.50 -1.21 18.73
C CYS A 220 -20.26 -0.82 19.54
N THR A 221 -20.36 -0.99 20.85
CA THR A 221 -19.18 -1.01 21.72
C THR A 221 -18.76 -2.48 21.86
N PRO A 222 -17.51 -2.82 21.52
CA PRO A 222 -17.02 -4.19 21.64
C PRO A 222 -16.92 -4.61 23.12
N GLU A 223 -16.78 -5.90 23.35
CA GLU A 223 -16.56 -6.43 24.69
C GLU A 223 -15.22 -5.95 25.29
N GLN A 224 -15.17 -5.83 26.62
CA GLN A 224 -14.00 -5.30 27.32
C GLN A 224 -12.74 -6.15 27.08
N GLY A 225 -12.90 -7.46 26.92
CA GLY A 225 -11.78 -8.37 26.58
C GLY A 225 -11.11 -8.00 25.27
N LEU A 226 -11.91 -7.71 24.23
CA LEU A 226 -11.42 -7.32 22.91
C LEU A 226 -10.73 -5.96 22.95
N LEU A 227 -11.30 -4.99 23.68
CA LEU A 227 -10.65 -3.69 23.91
C LEU A 227 -9.30 -3.85 24.62
N ASN A 228 -9.24 -4.68 25.66
CA ASN A 228 -8.00 -4.94 26.39
C ASN A 228 -6.94 -5.57 25.48
N ALA A 229 -7.32 -6.52 24.62
CA ALA A 229 -6.43 -7.14 23.64
C ALA A 229 -5.89 -6.12 22.63
N VAL A 230 -6.74 -5.23 22.12
CA VAL A 230 -6.30 -4.14 21.24
C VAL A 230 -5.31 -3.23 21.96
N TRP A 231 -5.62 -2.79 23.18
CA TRP A 231 -4.74 -1.91 23.94
C TRP A 231 -3.45 -2.59 24.41
N ALA A 232 -3.40 -3.92 24.52
CA ALA A 232 -2.15 -4.65 24.75
C ALA A 232 -1.15 -4.47 23.59
N THR A 233 -1.63 -4.18 22.37
CA THR A 233 -0.79 -3.88 21.19
C THR A 233 -0.39 -2.41 21.09
N ALA A 234 -0.97 -1.53 21.92
CA ALA A 234 -0.48 -0.16 22.06
C ALA A 234 0.85 -0.23 22.81
N GLY A 235 1.97 -0.34 22.08
CA GLY A 235 3.30 -0.46 22.64
C GLY A 235 3.53 0.49 23.83
N LYS A 236 4.26 0.02 24.85
CA LYS A 236 4.49 0.75 26.10
C LYS A 236 4.94 2.18 25.80
N ARG A 237 4.22 3.18 26.31
CA ARG A 237 4.71 4.57 26.33
C ARG A 237 6.04 4.57 27.07
N ARG A 238 7.11 5.04 26.43
CA ARG A 238 8.25 5.57 27.17
C ARG A 238 7.72 6.77 27.97
N ASN A 239 7.71 6.62 29.29
CA ASN A 239 7.60 7.76 30.22
C ASN A 239 8.73 8.74 29.97
#